data_AF-Q8SA55-F1
#
_entry.id   AF-Q8SA55-F1
#
_cell.length_a   1.000
_cell.length_b   1.000
_cell.length_c   1.000
_cell.angle_alpha   90.00
_cell.angle_beta   90.00
_cell.angle_gamma   90.00
#
_symmetry.space_group_name_H-M   'P 1'
#
loop_
_entity.id
_entity.type
_entity.pdbx_description
1 polymer ?
#
loop_
_entity_poly.entity_id
_entity_poly.type
_entity_poly.pdbx_seq_one_letter_code
_entity_poly.pdbx_strand_id
1 'polypeptide(L)' 'LKFLQAPYGKHHRPGWGPNLSPPLAWFLMESPTLWFTLYLFPFGNNSSNPKSIILITPFLIHYFHRTIIYPL' A
#
# COMPACT_ATOMS: atom_id res chain seq x y z
N LEU A 1 -11.02 16.08 -15.74
CA LEU A 1 -9.88 15.21 -16.09
C LEU A 1 -10.31 13.74 -15.94
N LYS A 2 -10.96 13.14 -16.95
CA LYS A 2 -11.37 11.70 -16.94
C LYS A 2 -11.12 11.00 -18.29
N PHE A 3 -10.46 11.66 -19.25
CA PHE A 3 -10.32 11.16 -20.61
C PHE A 3 -9.14 10.18 -20.79
N LEU A 4 -8.24 10.09 -19.82
CA LEU A 4 -7.09 9.20 -19.86
C LEU A 4 -7.21 8.16 -18.74
N GLN A 5 -7.55 6.93 -19.11
CA GLN A 5 -7.52 5.81 -18.19
C GLN A 5 -6.08 5.43 -17.87
N ALA A 6 -5.83 5.10 -16.61
CA ALA A 6 -4.53 4.66 -16.18
C ALA A 6 -4.21 3.27 -16.80
N PRO A 7 -3.00 3.08 -17.35
CA PRO A 7 -2.66 1.98 -18.25
C PRO A 7 -2.32 0.68 -17.49
N TYR A 8 -3.14 0.28 -16.53
CA TYR A 8 -2.99 -0.96 -15.76
C TYR A 8 -4.18 -1.91 -15.95
N GLY A 9 -3.93 -3.21 -15.74
CA GLY A 9 -4.95 -4.26 -15.87
C GLY A 9 -5.54 -4.36 -17.27
N LYS A 10 -6.88 -4.36 -17.38
CA LYS A 10 -7.61 -4.47 -18.67
C LYS A 10 -7.30 -3.35 -19.67
N HIS A 11 -6.78 -2.21 -19.20
CA HIS A 11 -6.46 -1.05 -20.03
C HIS A 11 -4.95 -0.91 -20.31
N HIS A 12 -4.20 -2.01 -20.19
CA HIS A 12 -2.78 -2.02 -20.50
C HIS A 12 -2.51 -1.60 -21.95
N ARG A 13 -1.65 -0.62 -22.14
CA ARG A 13 -1.25 -0.11 -23.46
C ARG A 13 0.25 0.20 -23.48
N PRO A 14 0.97 -0.15 -24.55
CA PRO A 14 2.39 0.20 -24.70
C PRO A 14 2.58 1.73 -24.77
N GLY A 15 3.78 2.21 -24.46
CA GLY A 15 4.13 3.64 -24.52
C GLY A 15 4.11 4.39 -23.18
N TRP A 16 3.93 3.69 -22.05
CA TRP A 16 3.92 4.28 -20.70
C TRP A 16 5.20 4.00 -19.88
N GLY A 17 6.29 3.59 -20.53
CA GLY A 17 7.57 3.27 -19.89
C GLY A 17 7.81 1.76 -19.78
N PRO A 18 8.85 1.35 -19.02
CA PRO A 18 9.20 -0.05 -18.83
C PRO A 18 8.11 -0.80 -18.04
N ASN A 19 7.82 -2.02 -18.46
CA ASN A 19 6.86 -2.88 -17.77
C ASN A 19 7.52 -3.61 -16.60
N LEU A 20 6.82 -3.65 -15.47
CA LEU A 20 7.17 -4.44 -14.30
C LEU A 20 6.14 -5.57 -14.14
N SER A 21 6.52 -6.68 -13.49
CA SER A 21 5.55 -7.72 -13.17
C SER A 21 4.44 -7.14 -12.28
N PRO A 22 3.16 -7.37 -12.59
CA PRO A 22 2.03 -6.84 -11.81
C PRO A 22 2.12 -7.07 -10.29
N PRO A 23 2.48 -8.27 -9.78
CA PRO A 23 2.59 -8.49 -8.34
C PRO A 23 3.68 -7.64 -7.69
N LEU A 24 4.85 -7.50 -8.34
CA LEU A 24 5.96 -6.70 -7.83
C LEU A 24 5.63 -5.20 -7.84
N ALA A 25 4.95 -4.73 -8.89
CA ALA A 25 4.48 -3.35 -8.97
C ALA A 25 3.49 -3.03 -7.84
N TRP A 26 2.52 -3.92 -7.60
CA TRP A 26 1.55 -3.78 -6.52
C TRP A 26 2.19 -3.80 -5.14
N PHE A 27 3.12 -4.73 -4.90
CA PHE A 27 3.91 -4.79 -3.67
C PHE A 27 4.65 -3.48 -3.44
N LEU A 28 5.39 -2.98 -4.44
CA LEU A 28 6.17 -1.75 -4.31
C LEU A 28 5.30 -0.51 -4.09
N MET A 29 4.14 -0.41 -4.74
CA MET A 29 3.24 0.73 -4.59
C MET A 29 2.58 0.78 -3.21
N GLU A 30 2.22 -0.38 -2.64
CA GLU A 30 1.50 -0.44 -1.36
C GLU A 30 2.44 -0.54 -0.14
N SER A 31 3.67 -1.02 -0.34
CA SER A 31 4.68 -1.18 0.71
C SER A 31 4.98 0.08 1.53
N PRO A 32 5.08 1.30 0.96
CA PRO A 32 5.41 2.49 1.72
C PRO A 32 4.37 2.74 2.81
N THR A 33 3.10 2.51 2.52
CA THR A 33 2.00 2.76 3.47
C THR A 33 2.10 1.85 4.69
N LEU A 34 2.44 0.57 4.50
CA LEU A 34 2.66 -0.36 5.61
C LEU A 34 3.92 -0.01 6.41
N TRP A 35 5.06 0.12 5.72
CA TRP A 35 6.37 0.28 6.36
C TRP A 35 6.53 1.64 7.04
N PHE A 36 6.08 2.73 6.41
CA PHE A 36 6.11 4.05 7.06
C PHE A 36 5.19 4.10 8.26
N THR A 37 4.01 3.48 8.20
CA THR A 37 3.10 3.46 9.35
C THR A 37 3.72 2.68 10.51
N LEU A 38 4.31 1.51 10.26
CA LEU A 38 5.02 0.73 11.28
C LEU A 38 6.22 1.48 11.86
N TYR A 39 6.95 2.21 11.02
CA TYR A 39 8.11 2.98 11.44
C TYR A 39 7.74 4.24 12.22
N LEU A 40 6.74 5.02 11.77
CA LEU A 40 6.38 6.31 12.36
C LEU A 40 5.50 6.19 13.61
N PHE A 41 4.61 5.19 13.66
CA PHE A 41 3.69 4.99 14.79
C PHE A 41 4.36 4.96 16.17
N PRO A 42 5.49 4.24 16.40
CA PRO A 42 6.14 4.21 17.71
C PRO A 42 6.68 5.57 18.18
N PHE A 43 7.02 6.49 17.27
CA PHE A 43 7.51 7.83 17.61
C PHE A 43 6.40 8.81 18.03
N GLY A 44 5.13 8.42 17.93
CA GLY A 44 4.02 9.26 18.39
C GLY A 44 3.92 9.30 19.92
N ASN A 45 3.64 10.48 20.50
CA ASN A 45 3.46 10.64 21.95
C ASN A 45 2.38 9.72 22.58
N ASN A 46 1.43 9.23 21.78
CA ASN A 46 0.36 8.34 22.22
C ASN A 46 0.51 6.90 21.68
N SER A 47 1.70 6.50 21.24
CA SER A 47 1.92 5.17 20.64
C SER A 47 1.62 4.02 21.59
N SER A 48 1.84 4.21 22.90
CA SER A 48 1.52 3.26 23.97
C SER A 48 0.07 3.33 24.46
N ASN A 49 -0.74 4.27 23.96
CA ASN A 49 -2.13 4.42 24.37
C ASN A 49 -2.97 3.27 23.80
N PRO A 50 -3.70 2.51 24.62
CA PRO A 50 -4.51 1.38 24.15
C PRO A 50 -5.55 1.80 23.10
N LYS A 51 -6.08 3.04 23.17
CA LYS A 51 -7.02 3.56 22.17
C LYS A 51 -6.37 3.73 20.80
N SER A 52 -5.15 4.26 20.76
CA SER A 52 -4.38 4.45 19.54
C SER A 52 -4.00 3.10 18.91
N ILE A 53 -3.67 2.11 19.75
CA ILE A 53 -3.37 0.74 19.31
C ILE A 53 -4.61 0.08 18.68
N ILE A 54 -5.78 0.21 19.32
CA ILE A 54 -7.05 -0.34 18.79
C ILE A 54 -7.37 0.26 17.41
N LEU A 55 -7.15 1.56 17.21
CA LEU A 55 -7.43 2.24 15.94
C LEU A 55 -6.45 1.84 14.83
N ILE A 56 -5.15 1.68 15.15
CA ILE A 56 -4.14 1.35 14.13
C ILE A 56 -4.16 -0.14 13.75
N THR A 57 -4.64 -1.01 14.63
CA THR A 57 -4.68 -2.47 14.41
C THR A 57 -5.42 -2.89 13.12
N PRO A 58 -6.69 -2.48 12.86
CA PRO A 58 -7.37 -2.82 11.62
C PRO A 58 -6.67 -2.24 10.38
N PHE A 59 -6.05 -1.06 10.50
CA PHE A 59 -5.27 -0.45 9.44
C PHE A 59 -4.06 -1.32 9.06
N LEU A 60 -3.28 -1.76 10.06
CA LEU A 60 -2.14 -2.65 9.84
C LEU A 60 -2.55 -3.99 9.25
N ILE A 61 -3.64 -4.60 9.73
CA ILE A 61 -4.16 -5.86 9.18
C ILE A 61 -4.56 -5.68 7.71
N HIS A 62 -5.29 -4.61 7.39
CA HIS A 62 -5.69 -4.31 6.02
C HIS A 62 -4.49 -4.14 5.09
N TYR A 63 -3.52 -3.31 5.46
CA TYR A 63 -2.34 -3.06 4.63
C TYR A 63 -1.39 -4.26 4.58
N PHE A 64 -1.32 -5.10 5.61
CA PHE A 64 -0.56 -6.33 5.58
C PHE A 64 -1.11 -7.29 4.53
N HIS A 65 -2.44 -7.51 4.54
CA HIS A 65 -3.10 -8.32 3.52
C HIS A 65 -2.93 -7.73 2.11
N ARG A 66 -3.09 -6.41 1.96
CA ARG A 66 -3.00 -5.72 0.67
C ARG A 66 -1.58 -5.66 0.10
N THR A 67 -0.57 -5.57 0.97
CA THR A 67 0.84 -5.44 0.57
C THR A 67 1.49 -6.81 0.38
N ILE A 68 1.18 -7.80 1.21
CA ILE A 68 1.90 -9.09 1.20
C ILE A 68 1.04 -10.20 0.60
N ILE A 69 -0.19 -10.39 1.07
CA ILE A 69 -1.02 -11.54 0.67
C ILE A 69 -1.62 -11.38 -0.73
N TYR A 70 -2.10 -10.18 -1.07
CA TYR A 70 -2.72 -9.92 -2.37
C TYR A 70 -1.77 -9.99 -3.58
N PRO A 71 -0.52 -9.50 -3.50
CA PRO A 71 0.44 -9.61 -4.61
C PRO A 71 1.24 -10.93 -4.64
N LEU A 72 1.13 -11.80 -3.64
CA LEU A 72 1.67 -13.18 -3.69
C LEU A 72 0.80 -14.06 -4.59
#